data_AF-A0A1E7WKQ1-F1
#
_entry.id   AF-A0A1E7WKQ1-F1
#
_cell.length_a   1.000
_cell.length_b   1.000
_cell.length_c   1.000
_cell.angle_alpha   90.00
_cell.angle_beta   90.00
_cell.angle_gamma   90.00
#
_symmetry.space_group_name_H-M   'P 1'
#
loop_
_entity.id
_entity.type
_entity.pdbx_description
1 polymer ?
#
loop_
_entity_poly.entity_id
_entity_poly.type
_entity_poly.pdbx_seq_one_letter_code
_entity_poly.pdbx_strand_id
1 'polypeptide(L)'
;MRTGGIDSSQIQSMIAQLKAHATRPQLTPPVVQTETVAAPKAEFSDALKTALDSVNAAQVKSSDMGKRFAMGDDSVSLSDLMITMQKSSINFQAAIQVRNKLVTAYHDIMNMQV
;
A
#
# COMPACT_ATOMS: atom_id res chain seq x y z
N MET A 1 14.58 -61.05 49.22
CA MET A 1 15.60 -60.21 48.55
C MET A 1 15.23 -60.07 47.08
N ARG A 2 15.47 -58.88 46.50
CA ARG A 2 15.24 -58.45 45.09
C ARG A 2 14.01 -57.57 44.86
N THR A 3 14.09 -56.39 45.46
CA THR A 3 13.68 -55.11 44.89
C THR A 3 14.48 -54.84 43.60
N GLY A 4 13.89 -54.12 42.64
CA GLY A 4 14.62 -53.56 41.50
C GLY A 4 14.04 -53.99 40.16
N GLY A 5 13.15 -53.17 39.60
CA GLY A 5 12.70 -53.37 38.23
C GLY A 5 11.71 -52.36 37.66
N ILE A 6 11.03 -51.54 38.47
CA ILE A 6 9.91 -50.73 37.95
C ILE A 6 10.24 -49.24 37.77
N ASP A 7 11.26 -48.69 38.41
CA ASP A 7 11.37 -47.21 38.46
C ASP A 7 12.39 -46.59 37.49
N SER A 8 13.37 -47.33 36.98
CA SER A 8 14.44 -46.74 36.17
C SER A 8 14.03 -46.47 34.72
N SER A 9 13.27 -47.37 34.08
CA SER A 9 12.87 -47.24 32.67
C SER A 9 11.83 -46.13 32.46
N GLN A 10 10.89 -45.99 33.40
CA GLN A 10 9.83 -44.96 33.38
C GLN A 10 10.42 -43.55 33.55
N ILE A 11 11.38 -43.39 34.48
CA ILE A 11 12.11 -42.13 34.68
C ILE A 11 12.96 -41.80 33.44
N GLN A 12 13.56 -42.80 32.80
CA GLN A 12 14.31 -42.60 31.56
C GLN A 12 13.42 -42.16 30.39
N SER A 13 12.20 -42.70 30.24
CA SER A 13 11.27 -42.23 29.21
C SER A 13 10.78 -40.80 29.45
N MET A 14 10.60 -40.41 30.71
CA MET A 14 10.18 -39.06 31.07
C MET A 14 11.31 -38.02 30.87
N ILE A 15 12.55 -38.38 31.22
CA ILE A 15 13.73 -37.52 30.97
C ILE A 15 14.01 -37.41 29.46
N ALA A 16 13.80 -38.48 28.69
CA ALA A 16 13.92 -38.45 27.23
C ALA A 16 12.88 -37.52 26.59
N GLN A 17 11.64 -37.54 27.07
CA GLN A 17 10.59 -36.60 26.65
C GLN A 17 10.92 -35.14 27.04
N LEU A 18 11.40 -34.90 28.27
CA LEU A 18 11.82 -33.56 28.67
C LEU A 18 13.00 -33.02 27.85
N LYS A 19 13.99 -33.88 27.52
CA LYS A 19 15.10 -33.51 26.64
C LYS A 19 14.65 -33.26 25.19
N ALA A 20 13.69 -34.04 24.67
CA ALA A 20 13.12 -33.81 23.34
C ALA A 20 12.34 -32.48 23.24
N HIS A 21 11.71 -32.04 24.34
CA HIS A 21 11.07 -30.72 24.41
C HIS A 21 12.04 -29.57 24.67
N ALA A 22 13.18 -29.81 25.34
CA ALA A 22 14.20 -28.79 25.61
C ALA A 22 15.15 -28.51 24.42
N THR A 23 15.21 -29.40 23.42
CA THR A 23 16.12 -29.28 22.27
C THR A 23 15.43 -28.87 20.97
N ARG A 24 14.21 -28.31 21.04
CA ARG A 24 13.59 -27.63 19.90
C ARG A 24 13.81 -26.13 20.02
N PRO A 25 14.90 -25.57 19.46
CA PRO A 25 14.88 -24.17 19.10
C PRO A 25 13.89 -24.03 17.95
N GLN A 26 12.61 -23.81 18.27
CA GLN A 26 11.68 -23.16 17.35
C GLN A 26 12.09 -21.68 17.26
N LEU A 27 13.21 -21.44 16.58
CA LEU A 27 13.63 -20.14 16.07
C LEU A 27 13.39 -20.10 14.55
N THR A 28 12.23 -20.60 14.12
CA THR A 28 11.65 -20.11 12.88
C THR A 28 10.61 -19.09 13.31
N PRO A 29 10.83 -17.78 13.06
CA PRO A 29 9.73 -16.82 13.09
C PRO A 29 8.59 -17.43 12.27
N PRO A 30 7.31 -17.22 12.63
CA PRO A 30 6.24 -17.55 11.71
C PRO A 30 6.59 -16.86 10.40
N VAL A 31 6.93 -17.66 9.38
CA VAL A 31 7.00 -17.18 8.01
C VAL A 31 5.56 -16.80 7.75
N VAL A 32 5.25 -15.52 7.95
CA VAL A 32 4.07 -14.91 7.36
C VAL A 32 4.26 -15.20 5.89
N GLN A 33 3.58 -16.24 5.42
CA GLN A 33 3.47 -16.55 4.02
C GLN A 33 2.72 -15.35 3.47
N THR A 34 3.49 -14.33 3.08
CA THR A 34 2.99 -13.30 2.20
C THR A 34 2.80 -14.06 0.92
N GLU A 35 1.63 -14.69 0.76
CA GLU A 35 1.11 -14.94 -0.56
C GLU A 35 1.31 -13.62 -1.28
N THR A 36 2.23 -13.65 -2.24
CA THR A 36 2.34 -12.60 -3.22
C THR A 36 1.04 -12.71 -3.99
N VAL A 37 0.00 -12.07 -3.46
CA VAL A 37 -1.14 -11.64 -4.25
C VAL A 37 -0.46 -10.85 -5.35
N ALA A 38 -0.33 -11.47 -6.51
CA ALA A 38 0.22 -10.83 -7.69
C ALA A 38 -0.70 -9.64 -7.93
N ALA A 39 -0.29 -8.47 -7.43
CA ALA A 39 -1.01 -7.24 -7.64
C ALA A 39 -1.17 -7.15 -9.16
N PRO A 40 -2.39 -7.18 -9.69
CA PRO A 40 -2.59 -7.15 -11.13
C PRO A 40 -1.91 -5.88 -11.65
N LYS A 41 -0.80 -6.07 -12.34
CA LYS A 41 0.10 -5.01 -12.80
C LYS A 41 -0.61 -4.03 -13.74
N ALA A 42 -1.77 -4.42 -14.27
CA ALA A 42 -2.68 -3.60 -15.05
C ALA A 42 -3.39 -2.50 -14.23
N GLU A 43 -3.74 -2.74 -12.96
CA GLU A 43 -4.64 -1.84 -12.22
C GLU A 43 -4.01 -0.49 -11.85
N PHE A 44 -2.73 -0.46 -11.50
CA PHE A 44 -2.10 0.80 -11.08
C PHE A 44 -1.91 1.77 -12.24
N SER A 45 -1.47 1.28 -13.41
CA SER A 45 -1.27 2.12 -14.60
C SER A 45 -2.60 2.71 -15.06
N ASP A 46 -3.66 1.90 -15.07
CA ASP A 46 -5.01 2.34 -15.45
C ASP A 46 -5.61 3.31 -14.43
N ALA A 47 -5.43 3.06 -13.12
CA ALA A 47 -5.83 3.98 -12.07
C ALA A 47 -5.07 5.31 -12.15
N LEU A 48 -3.76 5.28 -12.43
CA LEU A 48 -2.94 6.47 -12.61
C LEU A 48 -3.38 7.25 -13.85
N LYS A 49 -3.62 6.57 -14.98
CA LYS A 49 -4.15 7.19 -16.19
C LYS A 49 -5.50 7.88 -15.91
N THR A 50 -6.41 7.17 -15.24
CA THR A 50 -7.72 7.71 -14.86
C THR A 50 -7.59 8.93 -13.94
N ALA A 51 -6.66 8.90 -12.99
CA ALA A 51 -6.40 10.03 -12.11
C ALA A 51 -5.86 11.25 -12.87
N LEU A 52 -4.94 11.06 -13.82
CA LEU A 52 -4.41 12.12 -14.67
C LEU A 52 -5.49 12.71 -15.59
N ASP A 53 -6.31 11.84 -16.19
CA ASP A 53 -7.45 12.25 -17.03
C ASP A 53 -8.46 13.08 -16.21
N SER A 54 -8.69 12.71 -14.94
CA SER A 54 -9.54 13.45 -14.00
C SER A 54 -8.99 14.84 -13.65
N VAL A 55 -7.66 14.96 -13.45
CA VAL A 55 -7.02 16.26 -13.20
C VAL A 55 -7.16 17.17 -14.43
N ASN A 56 -6.93 16.64 -15.62
CA ASN A 56 -7.13 17.38 -16.87
C ASN A 56 -8.60 17.83 -17.03
N ALA A 57 -9.55 16.94 -16.77
CA ALA A 57 -10.97 17.25 -16.82
C ALA A 57 -11.36 18.37 -15.83
N ALA A 58 -10.83 18.33 -14.60
CA ALA A 58 -11.05 19.37 -13.61
C ALA A 58 -10.51 20.74 -14.05
N GLN A 59 -9.34 20.76 -14.69
CA GLN A 59 -8.71 21.98 -15.19
C GLN A 59 -9.46 22.58 -16.38
N VAL A 60 -9.86 21.74 -17.35
CA VAL A 60 -10.69 22.17 -18.49
C VAL A 60 -12.03 22.72 -17.99
N LYS A 61 -12.72 22.00 -17.09
CA LYS A 61 -13.99 22.44 -16.52
C LYS A 61 -13.87 23.79 -15.81
N SER A 62 -12.82 24.00 -15.01
CA SER A 62 -12.62 25.28 -14.32
C SER A 62 -12.35 26.43 -15.29
N SER A 63 -11.60 26.19 -16.35
CA SER A 63 -11.34 27.18 -17.40
C SER A 63 -12.60 27.54 -18.18
N ASP A 64 -13.39 26.54 -18.56
CA ASP A 64 -14.66 26.73 -19.26
C ASP A 64 -15.64 27.54 -18.42
N MET A 65 -15.81 27.15 -17.15
CA MET A 65 -16.72 27.84 -16.24
C MET A 65 -16.30 29.29 -15.99
N GLY A 66 -14.98 29.55 -15.91
CA GLY A 66 -14.45 30.91 -15.81
C GLY A 66 -14.74 31.75 -17.05
N LYS A 67 -14.62 31.16 -18.24
CA LYS A 67 -14.98 31.84 -19.50
C LYS A 67 -16.47 32.14 -19.57
N ARG A 68 -17.32 31.19 -19.23
CA ARG A 68 -18.78 31.36 -19.22
C ARG A 68 -19.21 32.45 -18.26
N PHE A 69 -18.66 32.46 -17.05
CA PHE A 69 -18.87 33.52 -16.08
C PHE A 69 -18.43 34.89 -16.62
N ALA A 70 -17.24 34.98 -17.23
CA ALA A 70 -16.74 36.23 -17.82
C ALA A 70 -17.59 36.73 -19.01
N MET A 71 -18.29 35.82 -19.71
CA MET A 71 -19.23 36.15 -20.77
C MET A 71 -20.62 36.57 -20.25
N GLY A 72 -20.84 36.59 -18.93
CA GLY A 72 -22.11 36.97 -18.32
C GLY A 72 -23.17 35.86 -18.35
N ASP A 73 -22.75 34.58 -18.39
CA ASP A 73 -23.67 33.45 -18.31
C ASP A 73 -24.27 33.32 -16.90
N ASP A 74 -25.53 33.70 -16.74
CA ASP A 74 -26.29 33.66 -15.48
C ASP A 74 -26.47 32.23 -14.91
N SER A 75 -26.22 31.19 -15.72
CA SER A 75 -26.26 29.80 -15.24
C SER A 75 -25.03 29.40 -14.42
N VAL A 76 -23.97 30.22 -14.43
CA VAL A 76 -22.74 29.98 -13.67
C VAL A 76 -22.69 30.93 -12.47
N SER A 77 -22.86 30.37 -11.28
CA SER A 77 -22.65 31.12 -10.04
C SER A 77 -21.15 31.35 -9.80
N LEU A 78 -20.79 32.56 -9.35
CA LEU A 78 -19.43 32.88 -8.91
C LEU A 78 -18.96 31.90 -7.81
N SER A 79 -19.87 31.48 -6.93
CA SER A 79 -19.59 30.50 -5.87
C SER A 79 -19.14 29.16 -6.44
N ASP A 80 -19.83 28.66 -7.46
CA ASP A 80 -19.52 27.39 -8.11
C ASP A 80 -18.22 27.45 -8.90
N LEU A 81 -17.95 28.59 -9.54
CA LEU A 81 -16.66 28.86 -10.19
C LEU A 81 -15.52 28.78 -9.16
N MET A 82 -15.63 29.50 -8.04
CA MET A 82 -14.60 29.51 -7.01
C MET A 82 -14.37 28.11 -6.42
N ILE A 83 -15.45 27.37 -6.13
CA ILE A 83 -15.35 25.99 -5.63
C ILE A 83 -14.65 25.10 -6.66
N THR A 84 -14.98 25.24 -7.94
CA THR A 84 -14.41 24.41 -9.01
C THR A 84 -12.94 24.73 -9.24
N MET A 85 -12.57 26.01 -9.22
CA MET A 85 -11.17 26.44 -9.24
C MET A 85 -10.38 25.88 -8.05
N GLN A 86 -10.93 25.95 -6.84
CA GLN A 86 -10.29 25.40 -5.65
C GLN A 86 -10.11 23.88 -5.75
N LYS A 87 -11.14 23.16 -6.21
CA LYS A 87 -11.06 21.70 -6.46
C LYS A 87 -9.98 21.37 -7.48
N SER A 88 -9.92 22.10 -8.59
CA SER A 88 -8.89 21.89 -9.61
C SER A 88 -7.49 22.12 -9.07
N SER A 89 -7.29 23.15 -8.22
CA SER A 89 -6.00 23.44 -7.60
C SER A 89 -5.54 22.30 -6.66
N ILE A 90 -6.45 21.83 -5.80
CA ILE A 90 -6.16 20.72 -4.88
C ILE A 90 -5.85 19.43 -5.66
N ASN A 91 -6.65 19.11 -6.68
CA ASN A 91 -6.43 17.92 -7.51
C ASN A 91 -5.07 17.97 -8.23
N PHE A 92 -4.68 19.14 -8.73
CA PHE A 92 -3.38 19.34 -9.36
C PHE A 92 -2.22 19.18 -8.37
N GLN A 93 -2.34 19.73 -7.16
CA GLN A 93 -1.34 19.54 -6.11
C GLN A 93 -1.17 18.05 -5.76
N ALA A 94 -2.28 17.31 -5.64
CA ALA A 94 -2.24 15.87 -5.41
C ALA A 94 -1.51 15.13 -6.56
N ALA A 95 -1.76 15.53 -7.82
CA ALA A 95 -1.08 14.95 -8.98
C ALA A 95 0.44 15.20 -8.95
N ILE A 96 0.88 16.39 -8.51
CA ILE A 96 2.32 16.67 -8.33
C ILE A 96 2.93 15.74 -7.28
N GLN A 97 2.23 15.47 -6.18
CA GLN A 97 2.73 14.54 -5.15
C GLN A 97 2.93 13.14 -5.73
N VAL A 98 1.97 12.64 -6.50
CA VAL A 98 2.08 11.34 -7.18
C VAL A 98 3.24 11.35 -8.18
N ARG A 99 3.37 12.39 -9.01
CA ARG A 99 4.49 12.57 -9.94
C ARG A 99 5.82 12.50 -9.20
N ASN A 100 5.97 13.24 -8.11
CA ASN A 100 7.21 13.27 -7.34
C ASN A 100 7.53 11.89 -6.76
N LYS A 101 6.53 11.18 -6.20
CA LYS A 101 6.70 9.81 -5.70
C LYS A 101 7.13 8.82 -6.78
N LEU A 102 6.55 8.92 -7.99
CA LEU A 102 6.94 8.09 -9.13
C LEU A 102 8.37 8.36 -9.58
N VAL A 103 8.78 9.63 -9.62
CA VAL A 103 10.15 10.02 -9.94
C VAL A 103 11.12 9.50 -8.89
N THR A 104 10.79 9.62 -7.60
CA THR A 104 11.61 9.05 -6.51
C THR A 104 11.71 7.53 -6.64
N ALA A 105 10.59 6.82 -6.83
CA ALA A 105 10.60 5.37 -6.99
C ALA A 105 11.47 4.91 -8.17
N TYR A 106 11.47 5.64 -9.28
CA TYR A 106 12.37 5.38 -10.40
C TYR A 106 13.84 5.57 -10.02
N HIS A 107 14.18 6.66 -9.33
CA HIS A 107 15.55 6.89 -8.84
C HIS A 107 15.97 5.84 -7.81
N ASP A 108 15.09 5.41 -6.92
CA ASP A 108 15.38 4.39 -5.91
C ASP A 108 15.73 3.04 -6.56
N ILE A 109 14.98 2.64 -7.59
CA ILE A 109 15.29 1.43 -8.39
C ILE A 109 16.64 1.58 -9.10
N MET A 110 16.97 2.75 -9.62
CA MET A 110 18.26 3.01 -10.29
C MET A 110 19.45 2.98 -9.32
N ASN A 111 19.24 3.40 -8.07
CA ASN A 111 20.26 3.43 -7.03
C ASN A 111 20.36 2.11 -6.23
N MET A 112 19.44 1.16 -6.42
CA MET A 112 19.65 -0.21 -5.93
C MET A 112 20.81 -0.84 -6.71
N GLN A 113 21.94 -1.02 -6.03
CA GLN A 113 23.08 -1.76 -6.56
C GLN A 113 22.68 -3.21 -6.83
N VAL A 114 23.04 -3.71 -8.01
CA VAL A 114 23.00 -5.14 -8.35
C VAL A 114 24.00 -5.94 -7.52
#